data_AF-A0A918F2E4-F1
#
_entry.id   AF-A0A918F2E4-F1
#
_cell.length_a   1.000
_cell.length_b   1.000
_cell.length_c   1.000
_cell.angle_alpha   90.00
_cell.angle_beta   90.00
_cell.angle_gamma   90.00
#
_symmetry.space_group_name_H-M   'P 1'
#
loop_
_entity.id
_entity.type
_entity.pdbx_description
1 polymer ?
#
loop_
_entity_poly.entity_id
_entity_poly.type
_entity_poly.pdbx_seq_one_letter_code
_entity_poly.pdbx_strand_id
1 'polypeptide(L)'
;MYEPIRTKSVHSTMAGTTSDFPHRSREEELDIQLAGHLAALLAVTDELRALAPSTDLDTAAERLAQQVARLRGGRTPVRTTPAADRSEPPSAALHERAHTLAGRALVVAASRADTAAAILAAERMDAHSAALAEQKLTTAG
;
A
#
# COMPACT_ATOMS: atom_id res chain seq x y z
N MET A 1 6.09 -39.76 -54.67
CA MET A 1 5.24 -39.86 -53.47
C MET A 1 6.17 -39.82 -52.27
N TYR A 2 6.10 -38.75 -51.48
CA TYR A 2 7.02 -38.48 -50.39
C TYR A 2 6.82 -39.51 -49.27
N GLU A 3 7.88 -40.21 -48.87
CA GLU A 3 7.86 -41.06 -47.68
C GLU A 3 7.89 -40.17 -46.42
N PRO A 4 7.06 -40.46 -45.40
CA PRO A 4 7.21 -39.83 -44.09
C PRO A 4 8.41 -40.44 -43.38
N ILE A 5 9.50 -39.68 -43.32
CA ILE A 5 10.68 -39.99 -42.51
C ILE A 5 10.24 -40.01 -41.04
N ARG A 6 10.38 -41.17 -40.37
CA ARG A 6 10.40 -41.27 -38.90
C ARG A 6 11.63 -40.53 -38.38
N THR A 7 11.53 -39.23 -38.16
CA THR A 7 12.60 -38.46 -37.51
C THR A 7 12.52 -38.62 -36.00
N LYS A 8 13.68 -38.99 -35.44
CA LYS A 8 14.01 -39.13 -34.02
C LYS A 8 13.47 -37.95 -33.18
N SER A 9 13.03 -38.28 -31.96
CA SER A 9 12.84 -37.31 -30.89
C SER A 9 14.20 -36.70 -30.55
N VAL A 10 14.46 -35.49 -31.05
CA VAL A 10 15.66 -34.70 -30.74
C VAL A 10 15.25 -33.24 -30.61
N HIS A 11 14.49 -32.95 -29.56
CA HIS A 11 14.47 -31.63 -28.93
C HIS A 11 14.27 -31.83 -27.42
N SER A 12 15.33 -32.34 -26.79
CA SER A 12 15.65 -31.98 -25.41
C SER A 12 16.26 -30.57 -25.48
N THR A 13 15.38 -29.58 -25.51
CA THR A 13 15.66 -28.16 -25.29
C THR A 13 15.01 -27.90 -23.94
N MET A 14 15.72 -27.78 -22.81
CA MET A 14 16.64 -26.70 -22.48
C MET A 14 17.69 -27.19 -21.48
N ALA A 15 18.89 -27.49 -21.96
CA ALA A 15 20.10 -27.34 -21.16
C ALA A 15 20.72 -26.00 -21.56
N GLY A 16 20.78 -25.05 -20.63
CA GLY A 16 21.61 -23.85 -20.77
C GLY A 16 20.88 -22.56 -21.14
N THR A 17 20.11 -22.01 -20.20
CA THR A 17 20.22 -20.60 -19.78
C THR A 17 19.70 -20.50 -18.35
N THR A 18 20.55 -20.77 -17.36
CA THR A 18 20.39 -20.16 -16.04
C THR A 18 20.76 -18.69 -16.18
N SER A 19 19.91 -17.91 -16.85
CA SER A 19 20.05 -16.46 -16.96
C SER A 19 18.67 -15.84 -16.87
N ASP A 20 18.51 -15.03 -15.82
CA ASP A 20 17.88 -13.72 -15.87
C ASP A 20 16.36 -13.63 -16.05
N PHE A 21 15.64 -14.12 -15.04
CA PHE A 21 14.50 -13.33 -14.57
C PHE A 21 14.81 -12.85 -13.15
N PRO A 22 14.64 -11.55 -12.84
CA PRO A 22 14.73 -11.08 -11.47
C PRO A 22 13.49 -11.59 -10.73
N HIS A 23 13.54 -12.85 -10.27
CA HIS A 23 12.51 -13.42 -9.42
C HIS A 23 12.71 -12.82 -8.03
N ARG A 24 12.05 -11.67 -7.79
CA ARG A 24 11.76 -11.28 -6.42
C ARG A 24 11.01 -12.44 -5.77
N SER A 25 11.40 -12.77 -4.55
CA SER A 25 10.63 -13.69 -3.73
C SER A 25 9.22 -13.13 -3.52
N ARG A 26 8.24 -14.02 -3.32
CA ARG A 26 6.87 -13.62 -2.97
C ARG A 26 6.84 -12.68 -1.77
N GLU A 27 7.72 -12.91 -0.80
CA GLU A 27 7.86 -12.05 0.37
C GLU A 27 8.29 -10.63 -0.01
N GLU A 28 9.32 -10.49 -0.85
CA GLU A 28 9.76 -9.18 -1.35
C GLU A 28 8.66 -8.48 -2.16
N GLU A 29 7.89 -9.21 -2.96
CA GLU A 29 6.73 -8.64 -3.67
C GLU A 29 5.67 -8.09 -2.72
N LEU A 30 5.36 -8.85 -1.66
CA LEU A 30 4.43 -8.40 -0.62
C LEU A 30 4.97 -7.19 0.16
N ASP A 31 6.27 -7.13 0.43
CA ASP A 31 6.91 -5.94 1.04
C ASP A 31 6.72 -4.70 0.17
N ILE A 32 6.95 -4.84 -1.13
CA ILE A 32 6.81 -3.72 -2.08
C ILE A 32 5.36 -3.28 -2.16
N GLN A 33 4.42 -4.22 -2.24
CA GLN A 33 3.00 -3.92 -2.27
C GLN A 33 2.53 -3.25 -0.98
N LEU A 34 2.96 -3.77 0.17
CA LEU A 34 2.63 -3.21 1.48
C LEU A 34 3.22 -1.81 1.65
N ALA A 35 4.48 -1.61 1.28
CA ALA A 35 5.13 -0.29 1.30
C ALA A 35 4.43 0.70 0.37
N GLY A 36 3.91 0.23 -0.77
CA GLY A 36 3.11 1.03 -1.69
C GLY A 36 1.79 1.49 -1.08
N HIS A 37 1.04 0.57 -0.47
CA HIS A 37 -0.24 0.90 0.18
C HIS A 37 -0.07 1.80 1.40
N LEU A 38 0.93 1.55 2.24
CA LEU A 38 1.21 2.40 3.40
C LEU A 38 1.71 3.79 3.00
N ALA A 39 2.50 3.91 1.93
CA ALA A 39 2.90 5.22 1.40
C ALA A 39 1.70 6.00 0.82
N ALA A 40 0.77 5.32 0.15
CA ALA A 40 -0.45 5.96 -0.33
C ALA A 40 -1.35 6.41 0.84
N LEU A 41 -1.48 5.59 1.88
CA LEU A 41 -2.21 5.95 3.11
C LEU A 41 -1.55 7.14 3.82
N LEU A 42 -0.22 7.18 3.86
CA LEU A 42 0.54 8.29 4.42
C LEU A 42 0.26 9.61 3.68
N ALA A 43 0.26 9.58 2.35
CA ALA A 43 -0.03 10.77 1.55
C ALA A 43 -1.44 11.33 1.82
N VAL A 44 -2.47 10.47 1.89
CA VAL A 44 -3.84 10.89 2.23
C VAL A 44 -3.93 11.41 3.66
N THR A 45 -3.15 10.82 4.58
CA THR A 45 -3.06 11.31 5.97
C THR A 45 -2.44 12.71 6.02
N ASP A 46 -1.41 13.00 5.22
CA ASP A 46 -0.82 14.33 5.12
C ASP A 46 -1.77 15.36 4.51
N GLU A 47 -2.57 14.96 3.51
CA GLU A 47 -3.64 15.80 2.97
C GLU A 47 -4.69 16.13 4.04
N LEU A 48 -5.14 15.14 4.81
CA LEU A 48 -6.07 15.35 5.94
C LEU A 48 -5.48 16.29 7.02
N ARG A 49 -4.19 16.16 7.33
CA ARG A 49 -3.51 17.01 8.32
C ARG A 49 -3.46 18.47 7.90
N ALA A 50 -3.35 18.75 6.60
CA ALA A 50 -3.38 20.13 6.12
C ALA A 50 -4.77 20.75 6.19
N LEU A 51 -5.82 19.96 5.98
CA LEU A 51 -7.20 20.41 6.11
C LEU A 51 -7.63 20.61 7.56
N ALA A 52 -7.30 19.64 8.43
CA ALA A 52 -7.71 19.61 9.82
C ALA A 52 -6.58 19.03 10.69
N PRO A 53 -5.64 19.88 11.15
CA PRO A 53 -4.54 19.44 11.98
C PRO A 53 -5.02 18.77 13.27
N SER A 54 -4.47 17.60 13.59
CA SER A 54 -4.76 16.90 14.84
C SER A 54 -3.58 16.04 15.29
N THR A 55 -3.40 15.91 16.61
CA THR A 55 -2.31 15.12 17.20
C THR A 55 -2.41 13.63 16.85
N ASP A 56 -3.62 13.09 16.67
CA ASP A 56 -3.82 11.71 16.20
C ASP A 56 -3.28 11.53 14.78
N LEU A 57 -3.59 12.46 13.88
CA LEU A 57 -3.11 12.38 12.50
C LEU A 57 -1.60 12.60 12.41
N ASP A 58 -1.01 13.46 13.25
CA ASP A 58 0.45 13.63 13.35
C ASP A 58 1.12 12.31 13.77
N THR A 59 0.63 11.71 14.86
CA THR A 59 1.14 10.43 15.38
C THR A 59 0.98 9.31 14.36
N ALA A 60 -0.17 9.23 13.70
CA ALA A 60 -0.45 8.26 12.65
C ALA A 60 0.54 8.42 11.48
N ALA A 61 0.77 9.66 11.04
CA ALA A 61 1.67 9.94 9.94
C ALA A 61 3.13 9.54 10.28
N GLU A 62 3.58 9.76 11.52
CA GLU A 62 4.89 9.31 11.98
C GLU A 62 5.01 7.78 11.98
N ARG A 63 4.03 7.08 12.58
CA ARG A 63 4.02 5.61 12.63
C ARG A 63 3.99 4.99 11.24
N LEU A 64 3.21 5.55 10.32
CA LEU A 64 3.15 5.13 8.92
C LEU A 64 4.49 5.37 8.20
N ALA A 65 5.12 6.53 8.40
CA ALA A 65 6.42 6.84 7.79
C ALA A 65 7.53 5.88 8.27
N GLN A 66 7.55 5.56 9.58
CA GLN A 66 8.47 4.57 10.14
C GLN A 66 8.25 3.18 9.53
N GLN A 67 7.00 2.75 9.38
CA GLN A 67 6.67 1.47 8.79
C GLN A 67 7.10 1.38 7.31
N VAL A 68 6.84 2.43 6.53
CA VAL A 68 7.27 2.50 5.13
C VAL A 68 8.79 2.49 5.02
N ALA A 69 9.49 3.24 5.88
CA ALA A 69 10.95 3.25 5.89
C ALA A 69 11.49 1.86 6.20
N ARG A 70 10.93 1.14 7.18
CA ARG A 70 11.33 -0.23 7.52
C ARG A 70 11.20 -1.17 6.32
N LEU A 71 10.06 -1.14 5.62
CA LEU A 71 9.81 -1.98 4.45
C LEU A 71 10.70 -1.63 3.24
N ARG A 72 11.20 -0.39 3.18
CA ARG A 72 12.09 0.10 2.10
C ARG A 72 13.58 0.07 2.46
N GLY A 73 13.97 -0.67 3.49
CA GLY A 73 15.38 -0.78 3.92
C GLY A 73 15.93 0.51 4.54
N GLY A 74 15.11 1.23 5.30
CA GLY A 74 15.49 2.45 6.05
C GLY A 74 15.33 3.75 5.27
N ARG A 75 14.86 3.72 4.02
CA ARG A 75 14.65 4.94 3.22
C ARG A 75 13.37 5.66 3.63
N THR A 76 13.52 6.85 4.19
CA THR A 76 12.39 7.71 4.55
C THR A 76 11.52 8.01 3.33
N PRO A 77 10.21 7.76 3.39
CA PRO A 77 9.31 8.13 2.30
C PRO A 77 9.30 9.64 2.10
N VAL A 78 9.27 10.06 0.83
CA VAL A 78 9.04 11.47 0.48
C VAL A 78 7.64 11.87 0.98
N ARG A 79 7.57 12.96 1.73
CA ARG A 79 6.32 13.52 2.24
C ARG A 79 5.74 14.48 1.20
N THR A 80 4.46 14.33 0.89
CA THR A 80 3.77 15.26 0.01
C THR A 80 3.42 16.51 0.80
N THR A 81 3.85 17.68 0.34
CA THR A 81 3.28 18.95 0.77
C THR A 81 1.99 19.18 -0.01
N PRO A 82 0.81 19.23 0.63
CA PRO A 82 -0.43 19.50 -0.07
C PRO A 82 -0.35 20.88 -0.72
N ALA A 83 -0.71 20.94 -2.01
CA ALA A 83 -0.74 22.19 -2.75
C ALA A 83 -2.06 22.90 -2.48
N ALA A 84 -1.99 24.10 -1.89
CA ALA A 84 -3.14 24.89 -1.44
C ALA A 84 -4.14 25.32 -2.55
N ASP A 85 -3.85 25.01 -3.82
CA ASP A 85 -4.54 25.59 -4.99
C ASP A 85 -5.42 24.60 -5.79
N ARG A 86 -5.54 23.34 -5.36
CA ARG A 86 -6.54 22.43 -5.96
C ARG A 86 -7.84 22.52 -5.19
N SER A 87 -8.98 22.40 -5.87
CA SER A 87 -10.25 22.04 -5.21
C SER A 87 -10.02 20.77 -4.41
N GLU A 88 -9.72 20.93 -3.13
CA GLU A 88 -9.41 19.83 -2.25
C GLU A 88 -10.67 18.98 -2.10
N PRO A 89 -10.56 17.64 -2.25
CA PRO A 89 -11.69 16.78 -2.02
C PRO A 89 -12.24 17.00 -0.61
N PRO A 90 -13.57 16.89 -0.40
CA PRO A 90 -14.14 16.99 0.94
C PRO A 90 -13.43 16.03 1.91
N SER A 91 -13.24 16.45 3.16
CA SER A 91 -12.58 15.64 4.18
C SER A 91 -13.18 14.23 4.31
N ALA A 92 -14.49 14.09 4.13
CA ALA A 92 -15.18 12.79 4.06
C ALA A 92 -14.62 11.87 2.97
N ALA A 93 -14.43 12.38 1.74
CA ALA A 93 -13.90 11.60 0.63
C ALA A 93 -12.44 11.17 0.89
N LEU A 94 -11.66 12.00 1.57
CA LEU A 94 -10.31 11.63 2.01
C LEU A 94 -10.32 10.53 3.07
N HIS A 95 -11.23 10.58 4.05
CA HIS A 95 -11.37 9.51 5.02
C HIS A 95 -11.85 8.19 4.41
N GLU A 96 -12.77 8.22 3.44
CA GLU A 96 -13.21 7.01 2.71
C GLU A 96 -12.04 6.38 1.92
N ARG A 97 -11.25 7.22 1.24
CA ARG A 97 -10.04 6.78 0.53
C ARG A 97 -9.03 6.19 1.50
N ALA A 98 -8.79 6.85 2.63
CA ALA A 98 -7.85 6.39 3.65
C ALA A 98 -8.29 5.04 4.26
N HIS A 99 -9.58 4.90 4.59
CA HIS A 99 -10.17 3.66 5.07
C HIS A 99 -9.97 2.50 4.07
N THR A 100 -10.23 2.75 2.78
CA THR A 100 -10.03 1.76 1.71
C THR A 100 -8.56 1.35 1.58
N LEU A 101 -7.63 2.32 1.65
CA LEU A 101 -6.19 2.05 1.59
C LEU A 101 -5.71 1.25 2.80
N ALA A 102 -6.23 1.56 3.99
CA ALA A 102 -5.94 0.83 5.21
C ALA A 102 -6.42 -0.64 5.13
N GLY A 103 -7.62 -0.88 4.60
CA GLY A 103 -8.12 -2.23 4.35
C GLY A 103 -7.25 -3.03 3.37
N ARG A 104 -6.76 -2.40 2.29
CA ARG A 104 -5.82 -3.05 1.35
C ARG A 104 -4.48 -3.35 2.01
N ALA A 105 -3.93 -2.42 2.79
CA ALA A 105 -2.70 -2.64 3.54
C ALA A 105 -2.84 -3.79 4.55
N LEU A 106 -3.98 -3.89 5.23
CA LEU A 106 -4.27 -4.96 6.20
C LEU A 106 -4.22 -6.35 5.57
N VAL A 107 -4.85 -6.55 4.41
CA VAL A 107 -4.86 -7.84 3.70
C VAL A 107 -3.45 -8.28 3.29
N VAL A 108 -2.64 -7.33 2.79
CA VAL A 108 -1.27 -7.62 2.37
C VAL A 108 -0.37 -7.89 3.57
N ALA A 109 -0.51 -7.11 4.64
CA ALA A 109 0.20 -7.33 5.91
C ALA A 109 -0.11 -8.71 6.50
N ALA A 110 -1.38 -9.10 6.54
CA ALA A 110 -1.79 -10.42 7.00
C ALA A 110 -1.22 -11.54 6.12
N SER A 111 -1.23 -11.36 4.79
CA SER A 111 -0.66 -12.32 3.83
C SER A 111 0.85 -12.52 3.98
N ARG A 112 1.55 -11.48 4.46
CA ARG A 112 2.98 -11.51 4.80
C ARG A 112 3.25 -12.02 6.22
N ALA A 113 2.23 -12.15 7.06
CA ALA A 113 2.35 -12.32 8.51
C ALA A 113 3.11 -11.17 9.21
N ASP A 114 3.02 -9.95 8.66
CA ASP A 114 3.53 -8.74 9.31
C ASP A 114 2.49 -8.21 10.31
N THR A 115 2.54 -8.71 11.53
CA THR A 115 1.59 -8.36 12.60
C THR A 115 1.64 -6.88 12.94
N ALA A 116 2.83 -6.25 12.93
CA ALA A 116 2.97 -4.84 13.25
C ALA A 116 2.28 -3.96 12.19
N ALA A 117 2.46 -4.28 10.91
CA ALA A 117 1.73 -3.60 9.82
C ALA A 117 0.24 -3.84 9.91
N ALA A 118 -0.19 -5.07 10.21
CA ALA A 118 -1.59 -5.44 10.28
C ALA A 118 -2.32 -4.66 11.40
N ILE A 119 -1.73 -4.59 12.60
CA ILE A 119 -2.28 -3.82 13.72
C ILE A 119 -2.40 -2.35 13.35
N LEU A 120 -1.33 -1.75 12.81
CA LEU A 120 -1.34 -0.34 12.41
C LEU A 120 -2.42 -0.07 11.34
N ALA A 121 -2.56 -0.95 10.35
CA ALA A 121 -3.56 -0.82 9.31
C ALA A 121 -4.99 -0.92 9.87
N ALA A 122 -5.24 -1.84 10.80
CA ALA A 122 -6.53 -1.97 11.47
C ALA A 122 -6.87 -0.74 12.32
N GLU A 123 -5.93 -0.27 13.16
CA GLU A 123 -6.08 0.97 13.95
C GLU A 123 -6.44 2.16 13.06
N ARG A 124 -5.77 2.30 11.91
CA ARG A 124 -6.06 3.39 10.97
C ARG A 124 -7.40 3.23 10.27
N MET A 125 -7.78 2.02 9.90
CA MET A 125 -9.07 1.74 9.29
C MET A 125 -10.21 2.12 10.23
N ASP A 126 -10.11 1.78 11.52
CA ASP A 126 -11.10 2.11 12.55
C ASP A 126 -11.18 3.61 12.81
N ALA A 127 -10.04 4.29 12.93
CA ALA A 127 -10.00 5.74 13.13
C ALA A 127 -10.66 6.51 11.98
N HIS A 128 -10.47 6.07 10.72
CA HIS A 128 -11.15 6.68 9.58
C HIS A 128 -12.65 6.34 9.53
N SER A 129 -13.06 5.15 9.97
CA SER A 129 -14.48 4.81 10.14
C SER A 129 -15.16 5.71 11.17
N ALA A 130 -14.49 5.96 12.30
CA ALA A 130 -14.99 6.84 13.36
C ALA A 130 -15.15 8.29 12.85
N ALA A 131 -14.13 8.83 12.19
CA ALA A 131 -14.18 10.18 11.62
C ALA A 131 -15.32 10.34 10.59
N LEU A 132 -15.60 9.33 9.78
CA LEU A 132 -16.73 9.34 8.85
C LEU A 132 -18.08 9.34 9.58
N ALA A 133 -18.21 8.62 10.69
CA ALA A 133 -19.42 8.63 11.49
C ALA A 133 -19.67 10.01 12.15
N GLU A 134 -18.61 10.64 12.67
CA GLU A 134 -18.67 11.97 13.26
C GLU A 134 -19.11 13.03 12.24
N GLN A 135 -18.52 13.04 11.04
CA GLN A 135 -18.90 14.01 9.99
C GLN A 135 -20.35 13.86 9.53
N LYS A 136 -20.86 12.63 9.46
CA LYS A 136 -22.27 12.37 9.15
C LYS A 136 -23.19 12.96 10.23
N LEU A 137 -22.82 12.84 11.50
CA LEU A 137 -23.57 13.43 12.62
C LEU A 137 -23.54 14.97 12.56
N THR A 138 -22.39 15.57 12.26
CA THR A 138 -22.27 17.04 12.13
C THR A 138 -23.06 17.60 10.94
N THR A 139 -23.15 16.87 9.84
CA THR A 139 -23.88 17.33 8.63
C THR A 139 -25.40 17.19 8.76
N ALA A 140 -25.89 16.36 9.71
CA ALA A 140 -27.30 16.08 9.90
C ALA A 140 -28.00 16.97 10.96
N GLY A 141 -27.24 17.77 11.70
CA GLY A 141 -27.75 18.70 12.73
C GLY A 141 -27.76 20.14 12.26
#